data_AF-A0A3R7BGI8-F1
#
_entry.id   AF-A0A3R7BGI8-F1
#
_cell.length_a   1.000
_cell.length_b   1.000
_cell.length_c   1.000
_cell.angle_alpha   90.00
_cell.angle_beta   90.00
_cell.angle_gamma   90.00
#
_symmetry.space_group_name_H-M   'P 1'
#
loop_
_entity.id
_entity.type
_entity.pdbx_description
1 polymer ?
#
loop_
_entity_poly.entity_id
_entity_poly.type
_entity_poly.pdbx_seq_one_letter_code
_entity_poly.pdbx_strand_id
1 'polypeptide(L)' 'MTPETRRLIGEKELKMMKKTAYLINTSRGAVLDEDTLCRALQEGWIAGARLEESTA' A
#
# COMPACT_ATOMS: atom_id res chain seq x y z
N MET A 1 -8.79 15.80 2.84
CA MET A 1 -7.45 15.30 2.47
C MET A 1 -6.50 16.48 2.56
N THR A 2 -5.59 16.49 3.53
CA THR A 2 -4.50 17.47 3.59
C THR A 2 -3.38 17.05 2.61
N PRO A 3 -2.62 17.98 2.03
CA PRO A 3 -1.55 17.66 1.07
C PRO A 3 -0.44 16.75 1.62
N GLU A 4 -0.35 16.57 2.94
CA GLU A 4 0.66 15.76 3.64
C GLU A 4 0.46 14.24 3.58
N THR A 5 -0.66 13.72 3.09
CA THR A 5 -0.93 12.25 3.07
C THR A 5 -0.66 11.56 1.73
N ARG A 6 -0.09 12.26 0.75
CA ARG A 6 0.28 11.64 -0.54
C ARG A 6 1.59 10.85 -0.38
N ARG A 7 1.54 9.54 -0.70
CA ARG A 7 2.70 8.61 -0.77
C ARG A 7 3.44 8.35 0.55
N LEU A 8 2.70 8.14 1.65
CA LEU A 8 3.29 7.82 2.97
C LEU A 8 3.87 6.40 3.06
N ILE A 9 3.37 5.48 2.24
CA ILE A 9 3.83 4.09 2.20
C ILE A 9 4.40 3.83 0.82
N GLY A 10 5.71 3.58 0.75
CA GLY A 10 6.43 3.23 -0.46
C GLY A 10 7.25 1.95 -0.29
N GLU A 11 8.24 1.75 -1.16
CA GLU A 11 9.04 0.52 -1.22
C GLU A 11 9.75 0.24 0.11
N LYS A 12 10.32 1.29 0.71
CA LYS A 12 11.05 1.19 1.97
C LYS A 12 10.16 0.68 3.10
N GLU A 13 8.96 1.24 3.23
CA GLU A 13 8.01 0.86 4.27
C GLU A 13 7.53 -0.58 4.07
N LEU A 14 7.22 -0.96 2.83
CA LEU A 14 6.79 -2.32 2.48
C LEU A 14 7.90 -3.36 2.74
N LYS A 15 9.17 -3.02 2.46
CA LYS A 15 10.31 -3.90 2.76
C LYS A 15 10.59 -4.05 4.26
N MET A 16 10.19 -3.08 5.08
CA MET A 16 10.29 -3.17 6.54
C MET A 16 9.18 -4.03 7.15
N MET A 17 8.11 -4.33 6.41
CA MET A 17 7.03 -5.19 6.90
C MET A 17 7.45 -6.66 6.96
N LYS A 18 6.75 -7.43 7.80
CA LYS A 18 6.91 -8.88 7.81
C LYS A 18 6.35 -9.45 6.50
N LYS A 19 7.00 -10.49 5.97
CA LYS A 19 6.50 -11.24 4.80
C LYS A 19 5.09 -11.83 5.00
N THR A 20 4.66 -12.00 6.24
CA THR A 20 3.33 -12.48 6.61
C THR A 20 2.31 -11.36 6.84
N ALA A 21 2.71 -10.09 6.71
CA ALA A 21 1.85 -8.96 7.00
C ALA A 21 0.84 -8.72 5.86
N TYR A 22 -0.32 -8.18 6.24
CA TYR A 22 -1.35 -7.71 5.32
C TYR A 22 -1.49 -6.19 5.42
N LEU A 23 -1.52 -5.51 4.28
CA LEU A 23 -1.77 -4.07 4.22
C LEU A 23 -3.25 -3.79 3.90
N ILE A 24 -3.96 -3.07 4.77
CA ILE A 24 -5.35 -2.68 4.52
C ILE A 24 -5.41 -1.16 4.43
N ASN A 25 -5.73 -0.64 3.24
CA ASN A 25 -5.94 0.79 3.02
C ASN A 25 -7.44 1.08 2.87
N THR A 26 -8.03 1.67 3.91
CA THR A 26 -9.43 2.12 3.93
C THR A 26 -9.59 3.61 3.61
N SER A 27 -8.50 4.27 3.21
CA SER A 27 -8.49 5.69 2.93
C SER A 27 -9.15 5.95 1.57
N ARG A 28 -10.07 6.92 1.51
CA ARG A 28 -10.62 7.45 0.25
C ARG A 28 -9.58 8.36 -0.41
N GLY A 29 -8.58 7.77 -1.05
CA GLY A 29 -7.53 8.48 -1.78
C GLY A 29 -6.21 7.73 -1.87
N ALA A 30 -5.43 8.05 -2.92
CA ALA A 30 -4.13 7.47 -3.24
C ALA A 30 -3.04 7.81 -2.19
N VAL A 31 -3.07 7.12 -1.04
CA VAL A 31 -2.04 7.19 0.00
C VAL A 31 -0.84 6.29 -0.34
N LEU A 32 -1.05 5.30 -1.20
CA LEU A 32 -0.11 4.27 -1.60
C LEU A 32 0.16 4.36 -3.11
N ASP A 33 1.40 4.08 -3.50
CA ASP A 33 1.76 3.90 -4.89
C ASP A 33 1.39 2.47 -5.35
N GLU A 34 0.47 2.35 -6.29
CA GLU A 34 -0.06 1.05 -6.74
C GLU A 34 1.00 0.18 -7.42
N ASP A 35 1.93 0.79 -8.17
CA ASP A 35 3.03 0.07 -8.83
C ASP A 35 3.95 -0.59 -7.79
N THR A 36 4.31 0.19 -6.76
CA THR A 36 5.09 -0.30 -5.63
C THR A 36 4.37 -1.41 -4.86
N LEU A 37 3.05 -1.29 -4.66
CA LEU A 37 2.27 -2.36 -4.02
C LEU A 37 2.28 -3.63 -4.87
N CYS A 38 2.08 -3.50 -6.17
CA CYS A 38 2.09 -4.62 -7.09
C CYS A 38 3.43 -5.35 -7.04
N ARG A 39 4.54 -4.60 -7.09
CA ARG A 39 5.89 -5.15 -6.89
C ARG A 39 6.06 -5.84 -5.54
N ALA A 40 5.59 -5.23 -4.45
CA ALA A 40 5.69 -5.82 -3.11
C ALA A 40 4.95 -7.16 -2.98
N LEU A 41 3.83 -7.31 -3.68
CA LEU A 41 3.08 -8.57 -3.73
C LEU A 41 3.77 -9.61 -4.62
N GLN A 42 4.26 -9.20 -5.79
CA GLN A 42 4.97 -10.07 -6.74
C GLN A 42 6.30 -10.59 -6.16
N GLU A 43 7.06 -9.72 -5.48
CA GLU A 43 8.34 -10.06 -4.86
C GLU A 43 8.19 -10.68 -3.46
N GLY A 44 6.96 -10.80 -2.93
CA GLY A 44 6.68 -11.44 -1.65
C GLY A 44 7.23 -10.69 -0.44
N TRP A 45 7.25 -9.36 -0.49
CA TRP A 45 7.63 -8.51 0.65
C TRP A 45 6.53 -8.51 1.73
N ILE A 46 5.27 -8.68 1.32
CA ILE A 46 4.08 -8.80 2.18
C ILE A 46 3.19 -9.95 1.70
N ALA A 47 2.30 -10.45 2.55
CA ALA A 47 1.43 -11.58 2.24
C ALA A 47 0.20 -11.20 1.40
N GLY A 48 -0.23 -9.94 1.48
CA GLY A 48 -1.41 -9.48 0.76
C GLY A 48 -1.75 -8.04 1.06
N ALA A 49 -2.62 -7.46 0.24
CA ALA A 49 -3.16 -6.13 0.49
C ALA A 49 -4.62 -6.03 0.06
N ARG A 50 -5.37 -5.15 0.74
CA ARG A 50 -6.73 -4.76 0.39
C ARG A 50 -6.79 -3.25 0.24
N LEU A 51 -7.23 -2.80 -0.94
CA LEU A 51 -7.50 -1.40 -1.23
C LEU A 51 -9.01 -1.22 -1.33
N GLU A 52 -9.56 -0.28 -0.59
CA GLU A 52 -10.92 0.21 -0.81
C GLU A 52 -10.90 1.22 -1.96
N GLU A 53 -11.17 0.73 -3.17
CA GLU A 53 -11.47 1.55 -4.33
C GLU A 53 -12.97 1.91 -4.31
N SER A 54 -13.30 3.16 -4.01
CA SER A 54 -14.64 3.68 -4.27
C SER A 54 -14.72 4.06 -5.75
N THR A 55 -14.89 3.07 -6.63
CA THR A 55 -15.29 3.34 -8.02
C THR A 55 -16.69 3.96 -7.98
N ALA A 56 -16.75 5.24 -8.35
CA ALA A 56 -17.97 6.00 -8.60
C ALA A 56 -17.94 6.50 -10.05
#